data_AF-A0A953ESE3-F1
#
_entry.id   AF-A0A953ESE3-F1
#
_cell.length_a   1.000
_cell.length_b   1.000
_cell.length_c   1.000
_cell.angle_alpha   90.00
_cell.angle_beta   90.00
_cell.angle_gamma   90.00
#
_symmetry.space_group_name_H-M   'P 1'
#
loop_
_entity.id
_entity.type
_entity.pdbx_description
1 polymer ?
#
loop_
_entity_poly.entity_id
_entity_poly.type
_entity_poly.pdbx_seq_one_letter_code
_entity_poly.pdbx_strand_id
1 'polypeptide(L)'
;MTPYVAEDFTRTEQAILRRYFTDIGGPVFAVVNLPEVVKAALFARYARSSKSMRRLFIDEFVNDLDVSGDADEDATVGLQGADEMYDKLFAEYGDEAVAGLGGVHLACEQASHVLTRWIEWGRGMSYLRQSARYVAYDARLGGRYRFHRDPSVLASSLGARYVGDMDRMFDTYADLVP
;
A
#
# COMPACT_ATOMS: atom_id res chain seq x y z
N MET A 1 -28.89 -3.27 -9.43
CA MET A 1 -28.62 -2.43 -8.25
C MET A 1 -27.24 -2.79 -7.75
N THR A 2 -26.36 -1.81 -7.58
CA THR A 2 -25.09 -2.00 -6.86
C THR A 2 -25.40 -2.35 -5.40
N PRO A 3 -24.59 -3.20 -4.75
CA PRO A 3 -24.85 -3.65 -3.38
C PRO A 3 -24.55 -2.58 -2.31
N TYR A 4 -24.26 -1.35 -2.71
CA TYR A 4 -23.87 -0.25 -1.83
C TYR A 4 -24.60 1.04 -2.23
N VAL A 5 -24.81 1.91 -1.26
CA VAL A 5 -25.32 3.26 -1.47
C VAL A 5 -24.17 4.11 -2.00
N ALA A 6 -24.24 4.48 -3.28
CA ALA A 6 -23.32 5.44 -3.86
C ALA A 6 -23.72 6.84 -3.41
N GLU A 7 -22.73 7.66 -3.05
CA GLU A 7 -22.98 9.08 -2.86
C GLU A 7 -22.97 9.81 -4.20
N ASP A 8 -23.94 10.71 -4.37
CA ASP A 8 -24.04 11.55 -5.55
C ASP A 8 -23.23 12.83 -5.38
N PHE A 9 -22.24 13.02 -6.26
CA PHE A 9 -21.40 14.22 -6.30
C PHE A 9 -21.70 15.02 -7.57
N THR A 10 -21.78 16.34 -7.42
CA THR A 10 -21.87 17.29 -8.53
C THR A 10 -20.63 17.21 -9.41
N ARG A 11 -20.72 17.72 -10.65
CA ARG A 11 -19.58 17.71 -11.58
C ARG A 11 -18.34 18.40 -11.01
N THR A 12 -18.55 19.48 -10.27
CA THR A 12 -17.49 20.24 -9.58
C THR A 12 -16.88 19.42 -8.45
N GLU A 13 -17.69 18.81 -7.58
CA GLU A 13 -17.20 17.94 -6.51
C GLU A 13 -16.45 16.73 -7.05
N GLN A 14 -16.94 16.10 -8.11
CA GLN A 14 -16.23 14.99 -8.75
C GLN A 14 -14.87 15.43 -9.31
N ALA A 15 -14.77 16.64 -9.87
CA ALA A 15 -13.51 17.17 -10.39
C ALA A 15 -12.48 17.39 -9.27
N ILE A 16 -12.93 17.77 -8.07
CA ILE A 16 -12.09 17.89 -6.88
C ILE A 16 -11.72 16.50 -6.35
N LEU A 17 -12.69 15.62 -6.14
CA LEU A 17 -12.48 14.30 -5.55
C LEU A 17 -11.55 13.41 -6.38
N ARG A 18 -11.61 13.47 -7.72
CA ARG A 18 -10.70 12.71 -8.59
C ARG A 18 -9.22 13.06 -8.40
N ARG A 19 -8.91 14.21 -7.78
CA ARG A 19 -7.53 14.60 -7.46
C ARG A 19 -7.00 13.86 -6.23
N TYR A 20 -7.88 13.46 -5.31
CA TYR A 20 -7.49 12.95 -3.99
C TYR A 20 -7.96 11.52 -3.70
N PHE A 21 -8.77 10.93 -4.57
CA PHE A 21 -9.31 9.58 -4.43
C PHE A 21 -9.15 8.81 -5.74
N THR A 22 -8.61 7.59 -5.67
CA THR A 22 -8.43 6.74 -6.87
C THR A 22 -9.75 6.28 -7.48
N ASP A 23 -10.82 6.25 -6.69
CA ASP A 23 -12.18 5.94 -7.15
C ASP A 23 -13.20 6.78 -6.34
N ILE A 24 -14.15 7.39 -7.04
CA ILE A 24 -15.20 8.24 -6.46
C ILE A 24 -16.61 7.66 -6.63
N GLY A 25 -16.76 6.55 -7.34
CA GLY A 25 -18.03 5.85 -7.53
C GLY A 25 -18.11 4.57 -6.72
N GLY A 26 -17.00 3.84 -6.63
CA GLY A 26 -16.87 2.58 -5.94
C GLY A 26 -16.67 2.71 -4.42
N PRO A 27 -16.92 1.61 -3.68
CA PRO A 27 -16.73 1.56 -2.24
C PRO A 27 -15.25 1.36 -1.82
N VAL A 28 -14.34 1.09 -2.77
CA VAL A 28 -12.90 0.85 -2.50
C VAL A 28 -12.08 1.88 -3.26
N PHE A 29 -11.21 2.58 -2.54
CA PHE A 29 -10.37 3.64 -3.08
C PHE A 29 -9.16 3.86 -2.16
N ALA A 30 -8.09 4.43 -2.70
CA ALA A 30 -6.99 4.99 -1.91
C ALA A 30 -7.14 6.51 -1.83
N VAL A 31 -6.82 7.06 -0.66
CA VAL A 31 -6.65 8.51 -0.46
C VAL A 31 -5.24 8.86 -0.92
N VAL A 32 -5.15 9.65 -1.96
CA VAL A 32 -3.91 10.05 -2.62
C VAL A 32 -3.79 11.57 -2.59
N ASN A 33 -2.59 12.10 -2.81
CA ASN A 33 -2.35 13.54 -3.02
C ASN A 33 -2.79 14.47 -1.86
N LEU A 34 -3.06 13.92 -0.66
CA LEU A 34 -3.25 14.70 0.57
C LEU A 34 -2.01 14.65 1.44
N PRO A 35 -1.67 15.75 2.15
CA PRO A 35 -0.65 15.70 3.19
C PRO A 35 -0.96 14.60 4.22
N GLU A 36 0.03 13.86 4.73
CA GLU A 36 -0.19 12.75 5.69
C GLU A 36 -0.91 13.21 6.96
N VAL A 37 -0.62 14.42 7.43
CA VAL A 37 -1.36 15.09 8.51
C VAL A 37 -2.84 15.24 8.16
N VAL A 38 -3.13 15.69 6.94
CA VAL A 38 -4.49 15.89 6.45
C VAL A 38 -5.19 14.55 6.24
N LYS A 39 -4.48 13.51 5.78
CA LYS A 39 -5.00 12.14 5.76
C LYS A 39 -5.33 11.71 7.17
N ALA A 40 -4.38 11.82 8.10
CA ALA A 40 -4.54 11.43 9.49
C ALA A 40 -5.75 12.14 10.12
N ALA A 41 -5.87 13.44 9.89
CA ALA A 41 -7.00 14.27 10.30
C ALA A 41 -8.32 13.83 9.67
N LEU A 42 -8.32 13.61 8.35
CA LEU A 42 -9.48 13.15 7.62
C LEU A 42 -9.95 11.80 8.15
N PHE A 43 -9.02 10.86 8.39
CA PHE A 43 -9.30 9.56 8.98
C PHE A 43 -9.78 9.69 10.44
N ALA A 44 -9.16 10.55 11.26
CA ALA A 44 -9.56 10.81 12.63
C ALA A 44 -10.97 11.42 12.72
N ARG A 45 -11.28 12.40 11.86
CA ARG A 45 -12.60 13.03 11.76
C ARG A 45 -13.64 12.07 11.19
N TYR A 46 -13.27 11.30 10.17
CA TYR A 46 -14.13 10.29 9.54
C TYR A 46 -14.59 9.23 10.52
N ALA A 47 -13.71 8.78 11.42
CA ALA A 47 -14.06 7.81 12.46
C ALA A 47 -15.17 8.29 13.42
N ARG A 48 -15.46 9.60 13.46
CA ARG A 48 -16.47 10.21 14.35
C ARG A 48 -17.60 10.92 13.59
N SER A 49 -17.78 10.63 12.30
CA SER A 49 -18.79 11.26 11.44
C SER A 49 -19.78 10.23 10.88
N SER A 50 -21.02 10.66 10.61
CA SER A 50 -22.03 9.85 9.89
C SER A 50 -21.97 10.02 8.37
N LYS A 51 -21.09 10.90 7.86
CA LYS A 51 -20.86 11.15 6.42
C LYS A 51 -19.86 10.16 5.82
N SER A 52 -19.89 9.94 4.50
CA SER A 52 -18.77 9.24 3.84
C SER A 52 -17.49 10.07 3.89
N MET A 53 -16.33 9.42 3.75
CA MET A 53 -15.02 10.09 3.72
C MET A 53 -14.94 11.16 2.62
N ARG A 54 -15.51 10.89 1.44
CA ARG A 54 -15.48 11.82 0.30
C ARG A 54 -16.39 13.04 0.54
N ARG A 55 -17.57 12.83 1.14
CA ARG A 55 -18.45 13.93 1.55
C ARG A 55 -17.85 14.76 2.67
N LEU A 56 -17.30 14.10 3.68
CA LEU A 56 -16.60 14.75 4.77
C LEU A 56 -15.43 15.60 4.27
N PHE A 57 -14.65 15.06 3.34
CA PHE A 57 -13.55 15.78 2.72
C PHE A 57 -14.03 17.05 2.00
N ILE A 58 -15.08 16.95 1.17
CA ILE A 58 -15.65 18.10 0.46
C ILE A 58 -16.19 19.16 1.44
N ASP A 59 -16.93 18.72 2.45
CA ASP A 59 -17.63 19.63 3.35
C ASP A 59 -16.68 20.34 4.33
N GLU A 60 -15.64 19.65 4.80
CA GLU A 60 -14.84 20.08 5.96
C GLU A 60 -13.35 20.26 5.67
N PHE A 61 -12.82 19.73 4.57
CA PHE A 61 -11.38 19.76 4.29
C PHE A 61 -11.06 20.58 3.03
N VAL A 62 -11.88 20.52 1.98
CA VAL A 62 -11.58 21.15 0.68
C VAL A 62 -11.39 22.67 0.76
N ASN A 63 -12.13 23.35 1.62
CA ASN A 63 -12.03 24.81 1.75
C ASN A 63 -10.76 25.26 2.50
N ASP A 64 -10.23 24.40 3.35
CA ASP A 64 -9.03 24.65 4.16
C ASP A 64 -7.76 24.24 3.40
N LEU A 65 -7.89 23.48 2.30
CA LEU A 65 -6.82 23.24 1.35
C LEU A 65 -6.70 24.48 0.46
N ASP A 66 -5.54 25.14 0.44
CA ASP A 66 -5.27 26.18 -0.54
C ASP A 66 -5.13 25.54 -1.94
N VAL A 67 -6.27 25.36 -2.62
CA VAL A 67 -6.38 24.73 -3.94
C VAL A 67 -5.95 25.66 -5.08
N SER A 68 -5.47 26.88 -4.78
CA SER A 68 -5.15 27.90 -5.78
C SER A 68 -3.94 27.55 -6.66
N GLY A 69 -3.11 26.58 -6.25
CA GLY A 69 -1.97 26.06 -7.02
C GLY A 69 -2.23 24.81 -7.88
N ASP A 70 -3.36 24.12 -7.71
CA ASP A 70 -3.59 22.79 -8.31
C ASP A 70 -4.29 22.85 -9.68
N ALA A 71 -3.63 23.51 -10.64
CA ALA A 71 -4.06 23.53 -12.03
C ALA A 71 -3.39 22.43 -12.90
N ASP A 72 -2.38 21.75 -12.38
CA ASP A 72 -1.68 20.64 -13.05
C ASP A 72 -1.86 19.31 -12.30
N GLU A 73 -1.68 18.19 -13.03
CA GLU A 73 -1.97 16.80 -12.62
C GLU A 73 -1.17 16.29 -11.41
N ASP A 74 -0.32 17.12 -10.81
CA ASP A 74 0.57 16.80 -9.68
C ASP A 74 0.25 17.72 -8.48
N ALA A 75 -1.00 17.67 -8.05
CA ALA A 75 -1.56 18.45 -6.95
C ALA A 75 -0.91 18.06 -5.61
N THR A 76 0.23 18.66 -5.30
CA THR A 76 0.82 18.62 -3.97
C THR A 76 0.30 19.85 -3.23
N VAL A 77 -0.75 19.68 -2.43
CA VAL A 77 -1.39 20.78 -1.69
C VAL A 77 -0.33 21.63 -0.96
N GLY A 78 -0.40 22.95 -1.18
CA GLY A 78 0.48 23.92 -0.54
C GLY A 78 0.38 23.89 0.99
N LEU A 79 1.55 23.79 1.64
CA LEU A 79 1.72 23.62 3.09
C LEU A 79 1.21 24.79 3.96
N GLN A 80 0.87 25.96 3.39
CA GLN A 80 0.54 27.15 4.21
C GLN A 80 -0.79 27.02 4.98
N GLY A 81 -1.78 26.27 4.48
CA GLY A 81 -3.01 25.98 5.23
C GLY A 81 -2.91 24.77 6.15
N ALA A 82 -1.87 23.95 5.99
CA ALA A 82 -1.72 22.70 6.72
C ALA A 82 -1.29 22.91 8.18
N ASP A 83 -0.58 24.00 8.50
CA ASP A 83 -0.08 24.28 9.86
C ASP A 83 -1.19 24.75 10.80
N GLU A 84 -2.08 25.65 10.37
CA GLU A 84 -3.25 26.06 11.17
C GLU A 84 -4.24 24.89 11.35
N MET A 85 -4.38 24.06 10.31
CA MET A 85 -5.12 22.81 10.39
C MET A 85 -4.45 21.87 11.40
N TYR A 86 -3.14 21.65 11.31
CA TYR A 86 -2.34 20.83 12.22
C TYR A 86 -2.52 21.29 13.67
N ASP A 87 -2.37 22.59 13.98
CA ASP A 87 -2.52 23.09 15.35
C ASP A 87 -3.92 22.91 15.92
N LYS A 88 -4.95 23.13 15.10
CA LYS A 88 -6.35 22.86 15.47
C LYS A 88 -6.58 21.35 15.69
N LEU A 89 -5.98 20.51 14.85
CA LEU A 89 -6.09 19.05 14.92
C LEU A 89 -5.33 18.46 16.11
N PHE A 90 -4.15 19.00 16.42
CA PHE A 90 -3.36 18.65 17.60
C PHE A 90 -4.11 18.99 18.88
N ALA A 91 -4.77 20.15 18.91
CA ALA A 91 -5.59 20.57 20.04
C ALA A 91 -6.88 19.75 20.22
N GLU A 92 -7.52 19.31 19.12
CA GLU A 92 -8.82 18.63 19.17
C GLU A 92 -8.71 17.10 19.25
N TYR A 93 -7.67 16.47 18.69
CA TYR A 93 -7.59 15.01 18.53
C TYR A 93 -6.41 14.33 19.24
N GLY A 94 -5.40 15.07 19.71
CA GLY A 94 -4.25 14.55 20.46
C GLY A 94 -3.20 13.80 19.64
N ASP A 95 -2.00 13.68 20.21
CA ASP A 95 -0.75 13.22 19.56
C ASP A 95 -0.83 11.78 18.99
N GLU A 96 -1.43 10.83 19.72
CA GLU A 96 -1.34 9.40 19.38
C GLU A 96 -2.12 8.98 18.12
N ALA A 97 -3.22 9.66 17.79
CA ALA A 97 -4.00 9.34 16.59
C ALA A 97 -3.38 9.92 15.30
N VAL A 98 -2.61 11.02 15.41
CA VAL A 98 -1.95 11.69 14.29
C VAL A 98 -0.54 11.10 14.03
N ALA A 99 0.19 10.73 15.09
CA ALA A 99 1.49 10.08 14.99
C ALA A 99 1.41 8.62 14.49
N GLY A 100 0.25 7.96 14.65
CA GLY A 100 0.01 6.55 14.34
C GLY A 100 -0.69 6.24 13.00
N LEU A 101 -0.91 7.24 12.13
CA LEU A 101 -1.53 7.06 10.81
C LEU A 101 -0.53 7.24 9.64
N GLY A 102 0.76 6.91 9.74
CA GLY A 102 1.34 5.73 10.42
C GLY A 102 1.72 4.66 9.39
N GLY A 103 2.96 4.17 9.44
CA GLY A 103 3.58 3.36 8.38
C GLY A 103 2.77 2.16 7.86
N VAL A 104 3.03 1.76 6.61
CA VAL A 104 2.39 0.60 5.98
C VAL A 104 3.15 -0.69 6.34
N HIS A 105 2.45 -1.69 6.88
CA HIS A 105 3.01 -3.04 7.08
C HIS A 105 2.70 -3.92 5.86
N LEU A 106 3.74 -4.43 5.20
CA LEU A 106 3.63 -5.27 4.01
C LEU A 106 4.17 -6.68 4.30
N ALA A 107 3.39 -7.71 3.98
CA ALA A 107 3.82 -9.11 4.03
C ALA A 107 3.96 -9.65 2.60
N CYS A 108 5.12 -10.21 2.26
CA CYS A 108 5.41 -10.75 0.94
C CYS A 108 5.70 -12.25 1.05
N GLU A 109 4.72 -13.08 0.69
CA GLU A 109 4.86 -14.54 0.69
C GLU A 109 5.31 -15.06 -0.67
N GLN A 110 5.96 -16.23 -0.65
CA GLN A 110 6.50 -16.89 -1.86
C GLN A 110 7.44 -15.99 -2.69
N ALA A 111 7.96 -14.92 -2.08
CA ALA A 111 8.99 -14.09 -2.67
C ALA A 111 10.28 -14.90 -2.79
N SER A 112 10.89 -14.88 -3.98
CA SER A 112 12.20 -15.49 -4.16
C SER A 112 13.24 -14.78 -3.30
N HIS A 113 14.31 -15.46 -2.91
CA HIS A 113 15.42 -14.80 -2.19
C HIS A 113 15.99 -13.59 -2.94
N VAL A 114 15.89 -13.59 -4.27
CA VAL A 114 16.25 -12.44 -5.10
C VAL A 114 15.25 -11.31 -4.86
N LEU A 115 13.94 -11.58 -4.94
CA LEU A 115 12.90 -10.58 -4.70
C LEU A 115 12.93 -10.03 -3.26
N THR A 116 13.17 -10.88 -2.25
CA THR A 116 13.28 -10.39 -0.88
C THR A 116 14.46 -9.45 -0.72
N ARG A 117 15.60 -9.75 -1.37
CA ARG A 117 16.74 -8.83 -1.37
C ARG A 117 16.40 -7.51 -2.05
N TRP A 118 15.60 -7.53 -3.12
CA TRP A 118 15.11 -6.30 -3.76
C TRP A 118 14.17 -5.50 -2.85
N ILE A 119 13.26 -6.14 -2.13
CA ILE A 119 12.35 -5.48 -1.18
C ILE A 119 13.12 -4.89 0.01
N GLU A 120 13.98 -5.70 0.65
CA GLU A 120 14.84 -5.31 1.77
C GLU A 120 15.93 -4.32 1.39
N TRP A 121 16.17 -4.12 0.08
CA TRP A 121 17.10 -3.09 -0.39
C TRP A 121 16.60 -1.69 -0.02
N GLY A 122 15.28 -1.48 -0.02
CA GLY A 122 14.70 -0.24 0.49
C GLY A 122 15.11 -0.04 1.95
N ARG A 123 15.29 1.18 2.44
CA ARG A 123 15.59 1.43 3.86
C ARG A 123 14.48 2.21 4.58
N GLY A 124 13.31 2.28 3.96
CA GLY A 124 12.15 3.05 4.45
C GLY A 124 11.12 2.23 5.23
N MET A 125 11.41 0.96 5.53
CA MET A 125 10.56 0.07 6.30
C MET A 125 11.41 -0.74 7.27
N SER A 126 10.78 -1.25 8.31
CA SER A 126 11.38 -2.27 9.15
C SER A 126 11.15 -3.64 8.50
N TYR A 127 12.22 -4.40 8.27
CA TYR A 127 12.15 -5.70 7.60
C TYR A 127 12.24 -6.86 8.57
N LEU A 128 11.41 -7.87 8.32
CA LEU A 128 11.50 -9.16 8.98
C LEU A 128 11.35 -10.25 7.91
N ARG A 129 12.38 -11.10 7.78
CA ARG A 129 12.40 -12.20 6.81
C ARG A 129 12.64 -13.52 7.50
N GLN A 130 12.05 -14.57 6.93
CA GLN A 130 12.31 -15.94 7.33
C GLN A 130 13.80 -16.28 7.21
N SER A 131 14.39 -16.67 8.34
CA SER A 131 15.82 -16.98 8.41
C SER A 131 16.09 -18.41 7.95
N ALA A 132 16.94 -18.54 6.92
CA ALA A 132 17.45 -19.83 6.45
C ALA A 132 18.34 -20.54 7.48
N ARG A 133 18.71 -19.87 8.58
CA ARG A 133 19.44 -20.50 9.70
C ARG A 133 18.53 -21.34 10.62
N TYR A 134 17.24 -21.04 10.63
CA TYR A 134 16.26 -21.66 11.52
C TYR A 134 15.19 -22.44 10.78
N VAL A 135 14.99 -22.15 9.49
CA VAL A 135 14.02 -22.88 8.67
C VAL A 135 14.70 -23.43 7.43
N ALA A 136 14.62 -24.76 7.28
CA ALA A 136 15.06 -25.46 6.11
C ALA A 136 14.08 -25.27 4.93
N TYR A 137 14.61 -25.22 3.72
CA TYR A 137 13.86 -25.08 2.47
C TYR A 137 13.78 -26.40 1.68
N ASP A 138 13.73 -27.52 2.40
CA ASP A 138 13.74 -28.91 1.93
C ASP A 138 12.33 -29.50 1.75
N ALA A 139 11.29 -28.80 2.18
CA ALA A 139 9.91 -29.24 1.98
C ALA A 139 9.42 -29.03 0.53
N ARG A 140 8.79 -30.08 -0.03
CA ARG A 140 8.07 -30.01 -1.30
C ARG A 140 6.61 -29.61 -1.06
N LEU A 141 6.22 -28.40 -1.48
CA LEU A 141 4.83 -27.93 -1.41
C LEU A 141 4.11 -28.21 -2.73
N GLY A 142 2.98 -28.91 -2.66
CA GLY A 142 2.26 -29.34 -3.87
C GLY A 142 3.14 -30.22 -4.78
N GLY A 143 4.00 -31.05 -4.18
CA GLY A 143 4.90 -31.96 -4.88
C GLY A 143 6.17 -31.33 -5.47
N ARG A 144 6.43 -30.04 -5.24
CA ARG A 144 7.55 -29.32 -5.87
C ARG A 144 8.37 -28.50 -4.87
N TYR A 145 9.66 -28.37 -5.15
CA TYR A 145 10.50 -27.39 -4.46
C TYR A 145 10.13 -25.95 -4.84
N ARG A 146 10.36 -25.06 -3.87
CA ARG A 146 10.10 -23.63 -3.97
C ARG A 146 11.28 -22.90 -4.59
N PHE A 147 11.35 -22.91 -5.90
CA PHE A 147 12.18 -21.99 -6.69
C PHE A 147 11.35 -21.27 -7.74
N HIS A 148 11.80 -20.07 -8.10
CA HIS A 148 11.16 -19.26 -9.12
C HIS A 148 11.29 -19.93 -10.49
N ARG A 149 10.18 -20.08 -11.22
CA ARG A 149 10.15 -20.69 -12.55
C ARG A 149 9.82 -19.60 -13.57
N ASP A 150 10.87 -19.02 -14.15
CA ASP A 150 10.72 -17.97 -15.16
C ASP A 150 9.97 -18.52 -16.39
N PRO A 151 8.81 -17.94 -16.78
CA PRO A 151 8.03 -18.43 -17.92
C PRO A 151 8.80 -18.50 -19.24
N SER A 152 9.73 -17.56 -19.47
CA SER A 152 10.53 -17.51 -20.70
C SER A 152 11.56 -18.64 -20.74
N VAL A 153 12.18 -18.96 -19.61
CA VAL A 153 13.10 -20.10 -19.48
C VAL A 153 12.34 -21.41 -19.64
N LEU A 154 11.16 -21.53 -19.01
CA LEU A 154 10.33 -22.73 -19.13
C LEU A 154 9.84 -22.99 -20.55
N ALA A 155 9.51 -21.94 -21.30
CA ALA A 155 9.08 -22.04 -22.70
C ALA A 155 10.26 -22.29 -23.67
N SER A 156 11.50 -22.10 -23.22
CA SER A 156 12.70 -22.31 -24.03
C SER A 156 13.12 -23.78 -24.09
N SER A 157 14.08 -24.10 -24.96
CA SER A 157 14.72 -25.41 -25.03
C SER A 157 15.47 -25.81 -23.75
N LEU A 158 15.67 -24.88 -22.81
CA LEU A 158 16.36 -25.12 -21.53
C LEU A 158 15.40 -25.44 -20.37
N GLY A 159 14.09 -25.32 -20.55
CA GLY A 159 13.11 -25.40 -19.46
C GLY A 159 13.17 -26.71 -18.66
N ALA A 160 13.19 -27.86 -19.35
CA ALA A 160 13.27 -29.16 -18.69
C ALA A 160 14.58 -29.35 -17.92
N ARG A 161 15.71 -28.91 -18.51
CA ARG A 161 17.02 -28.96 -17.86
C ARG A 161 17.05 -28.07 -16.61
N TYR A 162 16.53 -26.84 -16.71
CA TYR A 162 16.46 -25.91 -15.59
C TYR A 162 15.73 -26.52 -14.39
N VAL A 163 14.55 -27.14 -14.62
CA VAL A 163 13.79 -27.78 -13.54
C VAL A 163 14.56 -28.95 -12.94
N GLY A 164 15.13 -29.83 -13.76
CA GLY A 164 15.89 -31.00 -13.28
C GLY A 164 17.14 -30.62 -12.49
N ASP A 165 17.91 -29.64 -12.97
CA ASP A 165 19.11 -29.14 -12.29
C ASP A 165 18.75 -28.51 -10.94
N MET A 166 17.67 -27.69 -10.90
CA MET A 166 17.20 -27.08 -9.65
C MET A 166 16.66 -28.12 -8.65
N ASP A 167 15.84 -29.08 -9.09
CA ASP A 167 15.32 -30.15 -8.21
C ASP A 167 16.47 -30.95 -7.60
N ARG A 168 17.49 -31.31 -8.40
CA ARG A 168 18.68 -32.02 -7.91
C ARG A 168 19.46 -31.20 -6.87
N MET A 169 19.59 -29.89 -7.06
CA MET A 169 20.24 -29.02 -6.08
C MET A 169 19.47 -29.00 -4.75
N PHE A 170 18.15 -28.95 -4.80
CA PHE A 170 17.31 -29.00 -3.60
C PHE A 170 17.31 -30.36 -2.91
N ASP A 171 17.28 -31.47 -3.67
CA ASP A 171 17.43 -32.82 -3.12
C ASP A 171 18.77 -32.94 -2.37
N THR A 172 19.86 -32.49 -3.01
CA THR A 172 21.18 -32.48 -2.38
C THR A 172 21.22 -31.63 -1.12
N TYR A 173 20.57 -30.46 -1.13
CA TYR A 173 20.46 -29.62 0.05
C TYR A 173 19.66 -30.31 1.16
N ALA A 174 18.53 -30.95 0.83
CA ALA A 174 17.69 -31.67 1.79
C ALA A 174 18.45 -32.80 2.49
N ASP A 175 19.28 -33.55 1.76
CA ASP A 175 20.13 -34.61 2.31
C ASP A 175 21.22 -34.09 3.28
N LEU A 176 21.61 -32.81 3.16
CA LEU A 176 22.68 -32.19 3.93
C LEU A 176 22.19 -31.38 5.14
N VAL A 177 20.89 -31.08 5.22
CA VAL A 177 20.30 -30.39 6.36
C VAL A 177 20.23 -31.36 7.56
N PRO A 178 20.65 -30.96 8.78
CA PRO A 178 20.69 -31.84 9.96
C PRO A 178 19.33 -32.34 10.47
#